data_AF-A0A6L7YQX8-F1
#
_entry.id   AF-A0A6L7YQX8-F1
#
_cell.length_a   1.000
_cell.length_b   1.000
_cell.length_c   1.000
_cell.angle_alpha   90.00
_cell.angle_beta   90.00
_cell.angle_gamma   90.00
#
_symmetry.space_group_name_H-M   'P 1'
#
loop_
_entity.id
_entity.type
_entity.pdbx_description
1 polymer ?
#
loop_
_entity_poly.entity_id
_entity_poly.type
_entity_poly.pdbx_seq_one_letter_code
_entity_poly.pdbx_strand_id
1 'polypeptide(L)'
;MNWLDILIIVVLGVGSLIGFRRGLILQLFGLVSFVASFLIGFLYMEGVGDWFENQLGVSVTYSSLFGFGAVFLGVYVCAMIVTRFLDKVVKKTVVIGGLNRIFGGVVGLITSGLALSLLLYALATVNLPPSELRSSSALYEVVYQFFPQTWDLVTQKFPELSELIDRFPSVF
;
A
#
# COMPACT_ATOMS: atom_id res chain seq x y z
N MET A 1 -8.60 6.76 -22.65
CA MET A 1 -9.09 5.99 -21.48
C MET A 1 -9.16 4.54 -21.86
N ASN A 2 -8.43 3.68 -21.15
CA ASN A 2 -8.37 2.24 -21.41
C ASN A 2 -8.93 1.45 -20.22
N TRP A 3 -8.87 0.11 -20.28
CA TRP A 3 -9.38 -0.74 -19.19
C TRP A 3 -8.59 -0.57 -17.88
N LEU A 4 -7.33 -0.14 -17.95
CA LEU A 4 -6.51 0.16 -16.76
C LEU A 4 -7.06 1.36 -16.00
N ASP A 5 -7.52 2.40 -16.70
CA ASP A 5 -8.19 3.54 -16.07
C ASP A 5 -9.46 3.11 -15.31
N ILE A 6 -10.25 2.21 -15.91
CA ILE A 6 -11.46 1.66 -15.27
C ILE A 6 -11.08 0.88 -14.01
N LEU A 7 -10.05 0.04 -14.09
CA LEU A 7 -9.56 -0.72 -12.94
C LEU A 7 -9.10 0.22 -11.82
N ILE A 8 -8.34 1.27 -12.14
CA ILE A 8 -7.88 2.28 -11.19
C ILE A 8 -9.09 2.96 -10.52
N ILE A 9 -10.05 3.46 -11.30
CA ILE A 9 -11.25 4.12 -10.78
C ILE A 9 -12.03 3.18 -9.85
N VAL A 10 -12.19 1.91 -10.22
CA VAL A 10 -12.90 0.92 -9.41
C VAL A 10 -12.17 0.67 -8.08
N VAL A 11 -10.85 0.48 -8.10
CA VAL A 11 -10.07 0.25 -6.87
C VAL A 11 -10.15 1.46 -5.94
N LEU A 12 -9.96 2.66 -6.47
CA LEU A 12 -10.08 3.92 -5.71
C LEU A 12 -11.49 4.14 -5.17
N GLY A 13 -12.51 3.89 -5.99
CA GLY A 13 -13.91 4.01 -5.63
C GLY A 13 -14.32 3.01 -4.54
N VAL A 14 -13.86 1.75 -4.63
CA VAL A 14 -14.08 0.73 -3.61
C VAL A 14 -13.38 1.11 -2.30
N GLY A 15 -12.12 1.56 -2.37
CA GLY A 15 -11.39 2.05 -1.19
C GLY A 15 -12.10 3.20 -0.49
N SER A 16 -12.56 4.19 -1.27
CA SER A 16 -13.34 5.31 -0.75
C SER A 16 -14.68 4.85 -0.15
N LEU A 17 -15.42 3.95 -0.81
CA LEU A 17 -16.68 3.43 -0.29
C LEU A 17 -16.50 2.64 1.00
N ILE A 18 -15.45 1.83 1.09
CA ILE A 18 -15.10 1.11 2.33
C ILE A 18 -14.80 2.10 3.44
N GLY A 19 -13.99 3.12 3.16
CA GLY A 19 -13.70 4.19 4.11
C GLY A 19 -14.95 4.93 4.56
N PHE A 20 -15.86 5.24 3.64
CA PHE A 20 -17.12 5.90 3.95
C PHE A 20 -18.00 5.07 4.89
N ARG A 21 -18.04 3.74 4.69
CA ARG A 21 -18.80 2.81 5.53
C ARG A 21 -18.17 2.58 6.90
N ARG A 22 -16.84 2.59 6.99
CA ARG A 22 -16.10 2.40 8.25
C ARG A 22 -16.02 3.67 9.08
N GLY A 23 -16.02 4.85 8.44
CA GLY A 23 -15.81 6.13 9.10
C GLY A 23 -14.33 6.43 9.36
N LEU A 24 -14.03 7.67 9.71
CA LEU A 24 -12.67 8.21 9.81
C LEU A 24 -11.77 7.41 10.76
N ILE A 25 -12.21 7.18 11.99
CA ILE A 25 -11.38 6.56 13.04
C ILE A 25 -10.83 5.20 12.58
N LEU A 26 -11.71 4.31 12.12
CA LEU A 26 -11.31 2.99 11.66
C LEU A 26 -10.48 3.02 10.39
N GLN A 27 -10.72 4.00 9.52
CA GLN A 27 -9.95 4.14 8.30
C GLN A 27 -8.52 4.66 8.59
N LEU A 28 -8.33 5.50 9.60
CA LEU A 28 -6.99 5.88 10.08
C LEU A 28 -6.22 4.68 10.62
N PHE A 29 -6.85 3.79 11.39
CA PHE A 29 -6.22 2.53 11.79
C PHE A 29 -5.83 1.67 10.59
N GLY A 30 -6.66 1.63 9.55
CA GLY A 30 -6.34 0.95 8.29
C GLY A 30 -5.13 1.55 7.58
N LEU A 31 -5.03 2.88 7.55
CA LEU A 31 -3.87 3.59 6.98
C LEU A 31 -2.60 3.31 7.78
N VAL A 32 -2.65 3.42 9.11
CA VAL A 32 -1.51 3.09 10.00
C VAL A 32 -1.08 1.64 9.81
N SER A 33 -2.05 0.71 9.72
CA SER A 33 -1.77 -0.70 9.45
C SER A 33 -1.04 -0.91 8.13
N PHE A 34 -1.49 -0.23 7.07
CA PHE A 34 -0.86 -0.29 5.76
C PHE A 34 0.59 0.23 5.79
N VAL A 35 0.81 1.42 6.38
CA VAL A 35 2.16 2.01 6.50
C VAL A 35 3.08 1.16 7.37
N ALA A 36 2.60 0.68 8.52
CA ALA A 36 3.38 -0.19 9.39
C ALA A 36 3.76 -1.51 8.69
N SER A 37 2.83 -2.09 7.93
CA SER A 37 3.09 -3.32 7.17
C SER A 37 4.10 -3.07 6.06
N PHE A 38 4.04 -1.91 5.40
CA PHE A 38 5.03 -1.49 4.40
C PHE A 38 6.43 -1.40 5.02
N LEU A 39 6.57 -0.68 6.13
CA LEU A 39 7.87 -0.50 6.80
C LEU A 39 8.43 -1.84 7.31
N ILE A 40 7.61 -2.67 7.94
CA ILE A 40 8.05 -3.99 8.41
C ILE A 40 8.38 -4.90 7.22
N GLY A 41 7.53 -4.91 6.18
CA GLY A 41 7.81 -5.61 4.94
C GLY A 41 9.16 -5.21 4.36
N PHE A 42 9.45 -3.90 4.38
CA PHE A 42 10.71 -3.36 3.90
C PHE A 42 11.91 -3.84 4.71
N LEU A 43 11.83 -3.72 6.04
CA LEU A 43 12.93 -4.06 6.95
C LEU A 43 13.33 -5.54 6.93
N TYR A 44 12.39 -6.44 6.60
CA TYR A 44 12.63 -7.89 6.63
C TYR A 44 12.70 -8.53 5.23
N MET A 45 12.73 -7.73 4.16
CA MET A 45 12.62 -8.29 2.81
C MET A 45 13.81 -9.14 2.38
N GLU A 46 15.04 -8.76 2.75
CA GLU A 46 16.25 -9.53 2.38
C GLU A 46 16.28 -10.83 3.17
N GLY A 47 16.06 -10.77 4.49
CA GLY A 47 16.06 -11.96 5.34
C GLY A 47 15.02 -13.01 4.94
N VAL A 48 13.85 -12.58 4.47
CA VAL A 48 12.85 -13.52 3.91
C VAL A 48 13.14 -13.86 2.45
N GLY A 49 13.69 -12.93 1.68
CA GLY A 49 14.11 -13.15 0.29
C GLY A 49 15.15 -14.25 0.15
N ASP A 50 16.15 -14.27 1.04
CA ASP A 50 17.16 -15.33 1.10
C ASP A 50 16.54 -16.72 1.33
N TRP A 51 15.48 -16.78 2.13
CA TRP A 51 14.73 -18.03 2.33
C TRP A 51 14.03 -18.47 1.04
N PHE A 52 13.44 -17.54 0.28
CA PHE A 52 12.82 -17.82 -1.02
C PHE A 52 13.86 -18.28 -2.06
N GLU A 53 15.02 -17.64 -2.10
CA GLU A 53 16.12 -18.06 -2.98
C GLU A 53 16.56 -19.50 -2.66
N ASN A 54 16.89 -19.76 -1.39
CA ASN A 54 17.44 -21.04 -0.97
C ASN A 54 16.44 -22.20 -1.08
N GLN A 55 15.16 -21.97 -0.82
CA GLN A 55 14.15 -23.05 -0.78
C GLN A 55 13.35 -23.22 -2.07
N LEU A 56 13.16 -22.14 -2.84
CA LEU A 56 12.31 -22.13 -4.03
C LEU A 56 13.10 -21.84 -5.31
N GLY A 57 14.41 -21.59 -5.23
CA GLY A 57 15.26 -21.34 -6.39
C GLY A 57 14.88 -20.07 -7.14
N VAL A 58 14.24 -19.11 -6.46
CA VAL A 58 13.90 -17.81 -7.03
C VAL A 58 15.21 -17.08 -7.35
N SER A 59 15.32 -16.49 -8.54
CA SER A 59 16.52 -15.74 -8.92
C SER A 59 16.77 -14.60 -7.94
N VAL A 60 18.03 -14.35 -7.59
CA VAL A 60 18.51 -13.27 -6.72
C VAL A 60 17.88 -11.91 -7.05
N THR A 61 17.67 -11.63 -8.35
CA THR A 61 17.06 -10.38 -8.82
C THR A 61 15.63 -10.13 -8.29
N TYR A 62 14.88 -11.18 -7.97
CA TYR A 62 13.48 -11.07 -7.52
C TYR A 62 13.28 -11.52 -6.07
N SER A 63 14.28 -12.13 -5.43
CA SER A 63 14.14 -12.73 -4.09
C SER A 63 13.68 -11.69 -3.05
N SER A 64 14.29 -10.50 -3.03
CA SER A 64 13.88 -9.40 -2.14
C SER A 64 12.45 -8.91 -2.40
N LEU A 65 12.00 -8.88 -3.66
CA LEU A 65 10.63 -8.47 -3.99
C LEU A 65 9.60 -9.48 -3.45
N PHE A 66 9.89 -10.77 -3.57
CA PHE A 66 9.06 -11.83 -2.99
C PHE A 66 9.11 -11.80 -1.45
N GLY A 67 10.27 -11.56 -0.86
CA GLY A 67 10.44 -11.40 0.59
C GLY A 67 9.62 -10.23 1.13
N PHE A 68 9.72 -9.06 0.50
CA PHE A 68 8.92 -7.89 0.81
C PHE A 68 7.43 -8.23 0.71
N GLY A 69 6.98 -8.79 -0.41
CA GLY A 69 5.58 -9.15 -0.63
C GLY A 69 5.03 -10.11 0.42
N ALA A 70 5.81 -11.13 0.79
CA ALA A 70 5.43 -12.12 1.79
C ALA A 70 5.27 -11.49 3.18
N VAL A 71 6.26 -10.71 3.64
CA VAL A 71 6.21 -10.05 4.95
C VAL A 71 5.12 -8.98 4.97
N PHE A 72 5.07 -8.12 3.96
CA PHE A 72 4.06 -7.06 3.83
C PHE A 72 2.65 -7.65 3.92
N LEU A 73 2.34 -8.66 3.09
CA LEU A 73 1.02 -9.28 3.10
C LEU A 73 0.73 -9.98 4.41
N GLY A 74 1.69 -10.71 4.98
CA GLY A 74 1.53 -11.39 6.27
C GLY A 74 1.18 -10.41 7.40
N VAL A 75 1.98 -9.34 7.54
CA VAL A 75 1.77 -8.31 8.56
C VAL A 75 0.46 -7.55 8.29
N TYR A 76 0.17 -7.23 7.04
CA TYR A 76 -1.05 -6.50 6.67
C TYR A 76 -2.32 -7.30 6.95
N VAL A 77 -2.32 -8.60 6.68
CA VAL A 77 -3.43 -9.50 7.03
C VAL A 77 -3.62 -9.56 8.54
N CYS A 78 -2.54 -9.72 9.31
CA CYS A 78 -2.59 -9.69 10.78
C CYS A 78 -3.17 -8.36 11.30
N ALA A 79 -2.70 -7.23 10.78
CA ALA A 79 -3.18 -5.91 11.17
C ALA A 79 -4.65 -5.68 10.77
N MET A 80 -5.09 -6.23 9.63
CA MET A 80 -6.51 -6.21 9.23
C MET A 80 -7.39 -7.02 10.17
N ILE A 81 -6.90 -8.16 10.68
CA ILE A 81 -7.62 -8.94 11.70
C ILE A 81 -7.81 -8.08 12.96
N VAL A 82 -6.75 -7.42 13.44
CA VAL A 82 -6.82 -6.50 14.59
C VAL A 82 -7.81 -5.36 14.33
N THR A 83 -7.75 -4.74 13.15
CA THR A 83 -8.65 -3.64 12.77
C THR A 83 -10.11 -4.10 12.74
N ARG A 84 -10.41 -5.35 12.36
CA ARG A 84 -11.76 -5.91 12.44
C ARG A 84 -12.28 -6.07 13.87
N PHE A 85 -11.41 -6.38 14.82
CA PHE A 85 -11.79 -6.37 16.24
C PHE A 85 -12.08 -4.95 16.72
N LEU A 86 -11.23 -3.98 16.35
CA LEU A 86 -11.47 -2.55 16.64
C LEU A 86 -12.79 -2.06 16.04
N ASP A 87 -13.13 -2.50 14.82
CA ASP A 87 -14.40 -2.15 14.16
C ASP A 87 -15.62 -2.50 15.03
N LYS A 88 -15.62 -3.71 15.62
CA LYS A 88 -16.69 -4.16 16.51
C LYS A 88 -16.81 -3.32 17.78
N VAL A 89 -15.68 -2.86 18.32
CA VAL A 89 -15.66 -2.04 19.54
C VAL A 89 -16.10 -0.62 19.23
N VAL A 90 -15.47 0.02 18.24
CA VAL A 90 -15.73 1.42 17.87
C VAL A 90 -17.17 1.63 17.44
N LYS A 91 -17.77 0.71 16.66
CA LYS A 91 -19.17 0.82 16.25
C LYS A 91 -20.18 0.71 17.40
N LYS A 92 -19.80 0.11 18.53
CA LYS A 92 -20.68 0.02 19.71
C LYS A 92 -20.62 1.28 20.57
N THR A 93 -19.49 1.99 20.57
CA THR A 93 -19.27 3.17 21.42
C THR A 93 -19.44 4.49 20.69
N VAL A 94 -19.26 4.55 19.37
CA VAL A 94 -19.24 5.80 18.61
C VAL A 94 -20.35 5.84 17.58
N VAL A 95 -21.22 6.85 17.68
CA VAL A 95 -22.22 7.14 16.65
C VAL A 95 -21.53 7.78 15.44
N ILE A 96 -21.54 7.07 14.32
CA ILE A 96 -20.92 7.53 13.08
C ILE A 96 -21.83 8.56 12.40
N GLY A 97 -21.54 9.84 12.60
CA GLY A 97 -22.19 10.95 11.89
C GLY A 97 -21.78 11.07 10.42
N GLY A 98 -22.52 11.87 9.64
CA GLY A 98 -22.28 12.05 8.20
C GLY A 98 -20.86 12.55 7.87
N LEU A 99 -20.36 13.53 8.62
CA LEU A 99 -18.98 14.04 8.45
C LEU A 99 -17.92 12.94 8.70
N ASN A 100 -18.11 12.11 9.74
CA ASN A 100 -17.21 11.00 10.01
C ASN A 100 -17.14 10.00 8.84
N ARG A 101 -18.25 9.79 8.13
CA ARG A 101 -18.29 8.96 6.91
C ARG A 101 -17.57 9.64 5.75
N ILE A 102 -17.81 10.92 5.51
CA ILE A 102 -17.15 11.66 4.42
C ILE A 102 -15.63 11.61 4.59
N PHE A 103 -15.12 11.98 5.77
CA PHE A 103 -13.69 11.91 6.04
C PHE A 103 -13.16 10.47 6.00
N GLY A 104 -13.95 9.49 6.46
CA GLY A 104 -13.64 8.08 6.24
C GLY A 104 -13.45 7.75 4.76
N GLY A 105 -14.32 8.25 3.89
CA GLY A 105 -14.23 8.05 2.44
C GLY A 105 -13.00 8.71 1.81
N VAL A 106 -12.61 9.89 2.29
CA VAL A 106 -11.38 10.58 1.87
C VAL A 106 -10.14 9.77 2.29
N VAL A 107 -10.05 9.33 3.55
CA VAL A 107 -8.92 8.50 4.00
C VAL A 107 -8.93 7.15 3.26
N GLY A 108 -10.10 6.60 2.94
CA GLY A 108 -10.24 5.39 2.12
C GLY A 108 -9.69 5.54 0.71
N LEU A 109 -9.97 6.69 0.09
CA LEU A 109 -9.42 7.06 -1.21
C LEU A 109 -7.88 7.19 -1.14
N ILE A 110 -7.36 7.89 -0.14
CA ILE A 110 -5.91 8.05 0.07
C ILE A 110 -5.24 6.70 0.29
N THR A 111 -5.79 5.87 1.19
CA THR A 111 -5.19 4.56 1.53
C THR A 111 -5.18 3.63 0.32
N SER A 112 -6.28 3.57 -0.44
CA SER A 112 -6.35 2.75 -1.66
C SER A 112 -5.49 3.31 -2.78
N GLY A 113 -5.38 4.62 -2.90
CA GLY A 113 -4.44 5.28 -3.82
C GLY A 113 -3.00 4.94 -3.50
N LEU A 114 -2.59 5.01 -2.24
CA LEU A 114 -1.24 4.63 -1.81
C LEU A 114 -0.97 3.13 -2.06
N ALA A 115 -1.92 2.27 -1.70
CA ALA A 115 -1.79 0.82 -1.92
C ALA A 115 -1.69 0.47 -3.41
N LEU A 116 -2.53 1.07 -4.24
CA LEU A 116 -2.49 0.86 -5.68
C LEU A 116 -1.23 1.44 -6.30
N SER A 117 -0.80 2.63 -5.86
CA SER A 117 0.43 3.26 -6.32
C SER A 117 1.66 2.42 -6.00
N LEU A 118 1.77 1.93 -4.76
CA LEU A 118 2.82 1.01 -4.33
C LEU A 118 2.82 -0.27 -5.19
N LEU A 119 1.65 -0.83 -5.46
CA LEU A 119 1.52 -2.01 -6.32
C LEU A 119 1.98 -1.72 -7.75
N LEU A 120 1.57 -0.59 -8.35
CA LEU A 120 2.00 -0.20 -9.69
C LEU A 120 3.50 0.06 -9.74
N TYR A 121 4.07 0.67 -8.70
CA TYR A 121 5.51 0.89 -8.56
C TYR A 121 6.27 -0.45 -8.54
N ALA A 122 5.83 -1.38 -7.71
CA ALA A 122 6.41 -2.73 -7.64
C ALA A 122 6.28 -3.49 -8.98
N LEU A 123 5.11 -3.46 -9.63
CA LEU A 123 4.90 -4.12 -10.92
C LEU A 123 5.71 -3.47 -12.06
N ALA A 124 5.99 -2.17 -11.96
CA ALA A 124 6.77 -1.48 -12.97
C ALA A 124 8.19 -2.04 -13.11
N THR A 125 8.77 -2.54 -12.02
CA THR A 125 10.10 -3.19 -11.97
C THR A 125 10.19 -4.45 -12.85
N VAL A 126 9.06 -5.14 -13.06
CA VAL A 126 8.94 -6.34 -13.91
C VAL A 126 8.23 -6.04 -15.24
N ASN A 127 8.18 -4.77 -15.63
CA ASN A 127 7.52 -4.29 -16.86
C ASN A 127 6.02 -4.65 -16.97
N LEU A 128 5.31 -4.68 -15.84
CA LEU A 128 3.86 -4.87 -15.76
C LEU A 128 3.17 -3.63 -15.21
N PRO A 129 2.04 -3.17 -15.76
CA PRO A 129 1.50 -3.54 -17.08
C PRO A 129 2.44 -3.13 -18.22
N PRO A 130 2.30 -3.67 -19.44
CA PRO A 130 3.15 -3.30 -20.59
C PRO A 130 3.11 -1.80 -20.90
N SER A 131 4.21 -1.27 -21.45
CA SER A 131 4.37 0.16 -21.75
C SER A 131 3.25 0.75 -22.62
N GLU A 132 2.75 0.01 -23.60
CA GLU A 132 1.62 0.38 -24.46
C GLU A 132 0.32 0.64 -23.65
N LEU A 133 0.11 -0.14 -22.59
CA LEU A 133 -1.05 0.04 -21.72
C LEU A 133 -0.87 1.22 -20.76
N ARG A 134 0.36 1.47 -20.32
CA ARG A 134 0.69 2.64 -19.48
C ARG A 134 0.49 3.94 -20.26
N SER A 135 1.02 4.02 -21.48
CA SER A 135 0.96 5.23 -22.31
C SER A 135 -0.45 5.58 -22.78
N SER A 136 -1.34 4.59 -22.88
CA SER A 136 -2.75 4.79 -23.25
C SER A 136 -3.68 5.08 -22.06
N SER A 137 -3.17 5.02 -20.83
CA SER A 137 -3.91 5.29 -19.59
C SER A 137 -3.74 6.75 -19.16
N ALA A 138 -4.86 7.40 -18.84
CA ALA A 138 -4.85 8.78 -18.34
C ALA A 138 -4.52 8.85 -16.84
N LEU A 139 -4.85 7.79 -16.08
CA LEU A 139 -4.71 7.76 -14.62
C LEU A 139 -3.47 7.03 -14.13
N TYR A 140 -2.83 6.21 -14.98
CA TYR A 140 -1.67 5.42 -14.57
C TYR A 140 -0.59 6.29 -13.95
N GLU A 141 -0.14 7.33 -14.66
CA GLU A 141 0.97 8.18 -14.18
C GLU A 141 0.60 8.91 -12.89
N VAL A 142 -0.63 9.44 -12.81
CA VAL A 142 -1.13 10.16 -11.63
C VAL A 142 -1.12 9.26 -10.39
N VAL A 143 -1.58 8.02 -10.53
CA VAL A 143 -1.60 7.07 -9.41
C VAL A 143 -0.21 6.53 -9.14
N TYR A 144 0.56 6.18 -10.17
CA TYR A 144 1.94 5.68 -10.03
C TYR A 144 2.82 6.65 -9.25
N GLN A 145 2.74 7.96 -9.53
CA GLN A 145 3.55 8.98 -8.85
C GLN A 145 3.13 9.24 -7.39
N PHE A 146 1.94 8.80 -6.98
CA PHE A 146 1.45 9.09 -5.64
C PHE A 146 2.32 8.48 -4.53
N PHE A 147 2.85 7.27 -4.74
CA PHE A 147 3.76 6.60 -3.80
C PHE A 147 5.12 7.29 -3.74
N PRO A 148 5.86 7.51 -4.85
CA PRO A 148 7.12 8.27 -4.82
C PRO A 148 6.99 9.65 -4.17
N GLN A 149 5.94 10.41 -4.52
CA GLN A 149 5.71 11.72 -3.92
C GLN A 149 5.44 11.63 -2.42
N THR A 150 4.62 10.67 -2.00
CA THR A 150 4.37 10.46 -0.57
C THR A 150 5.63 10.01 0.15
N TRP A 151 6.43 9.16 -0.50
CA TRP A 151 7.70 8.68 -0.01
C TRP A 151 8.68 9.83 0.23
N ASP A 152 8.88 10.68 -0.77
CA ASP A 152 9.75 11.86 -0.69
C ASP A 152 9.32 12.84 0.41
N LEU A 153 7.99 13.06 0.55
CA LEU A 153 7.46 13.91 1.62
C LEU A 153 7.70 13.32 3.01
N VAL A 154 7.59 12.00 3.14
CA VAL A 154 7.82 11.28 4.40
C VAL A 154 9.30 11.32 4.77
N THR A 155 10.20 11.02 3.85
CA THR A 155 11.66 11.03 4.10
C THR A 155 12.19 12.45 4.34
N GLN A 156 11.67 13.46 3.64
CA GLN A 156 12.01 14.86 3.90
C GLN A 156 11.64 15.29 5.33
N LYS A 157 10.50 14.81 5.85
CA LYS A 157 10.04 15.13 7.21
C LYS A 157 10.68 14.27 8.29
N PHE A 158 11.07 13.03 7.95
CA PHE A 158 11.63 12.05 8.85
C PHE A 158 12.90 11.42 8.24
N PRO A 159 14.04 12.12 8.31
CA PRO A 159 15.30 11.66 7.68
C PRO A 159 15.81 10.31 8.20
N GLU A 160 15.43 9.93 9.42
CA GLU A 160 15.73 8.62 10.00
C GLU A 160 15.17 7.46 9.13
N LEU A 161 14.06 7.69 8.41
CA LEU A 161 13.50 6.71 7.49
C LEU A 161 14.35 6.54 6.23
N SER A 162 15.00 7.61 5.73
CA SER A 162 15.95 7.48 4.62
C SER A 162 17.19 6.69 5.03
N GLU A 163 17.74 6.94 6.22
CA GLU A 163 18.89 6.19 6.73
C GLU A 163 18.59 4.69 6.91
N LEU A 164 17.38 4.33 7.32
CA LEU A 164 16.94 2.93 7.41
C LEU A 164 16.90 2.24 6.05
N ILE A 165 16.71 3.00 4.97
CA ILE A 165 16.46 2.49 3.62
C ILE A 165 17.70 2.51 2.75
N ASP A 166 18.59 3.49 2.94
CA ASP A 166 19.92 3.51 2.33
C ASP A 166 20.77 2.30 2.76
N ARG A 167 20.39 1.63 3.86
CA ARG A 167 20.95 0.34 4.28
C ARG A 167 20.55 -0.83 3.37
N PHE A 168 19.55 -0.66 2.51
CA PHE A 168 19.00 -1.67 1.60
C PHE A 168 18.85 -1.10 0.17
N PRO A 169 19.97 -0.76 -0.51
CA PRO A 169 19.97 -0.09 -1.81
C PRO A 169 19.48 -0.95 -2.98
N SER A 170 19.16 -2.23 -2.75
CA SER A 170 18.74 -3.18 -3.80
C SER A 170 17.29 -2.98 -4.28
N VAL A 171 16.55 -2.05 -3.66
CA VAL A 171 15.08 -1.97 -3.78
C VAL A 171 14.60 -0.68 -4.46
N PHE A 172 15.44 0.35 -4.53
CA PHE A 172 15.10 1.67 -5.06
C PHE A 172 16.07 2.10 -6.17
#